data_AF-A0A498J4D5-F1
#
_entry.id   AF-A0A498J4D5-F1
#
_cell.length_a   1.000
_cell.length_b   1.000
_cell.length_c   1.000
_cell.angle_alpha   90.00
_cell.angle_beta   90.00
_cell.angle_gamma   90.00
#
_symmetry.space_group_name_H-M   'P 1'
#
loop_
_entity.id
_entity.type
_entity.pdbx_description
1 polymer ?
#
loop_
_entity_poly.entity_id
_entity_poly.type
_entity_poly.pdbx_seq_one_letter_code
_entity_poly.pdbx_strand_id
1 'polypeptide(L)' 'MSALHASYAGEGKYQVNHLHGGMYAVDLEGHTCSCRKWDLCGIPCPHAITAIGKKEHNPLVYVHSCYKRPSYGL' A
#
# COMPACT_ATOMS: atom_id res chain seq x y z
N MET A 1 11.50 -14.00 5.80
CA MET A 1 11.73 -13.48 4.44
C MET A 1 10.37 -13.05 3.89
N SER A 2 10.17 -11.77 3.54
CA SER A 2 8.93 -11.35 2.88
C SER A 2 8.92 -11.91 1.46
N ALA A 3 7.80 -12.49 1.02
CA ALA A 3 7.64 -12.99 -0.35
C ALA A 3 7.55 -11.87 -1.41
N LEU A 4 7.57 -10.60 -0.96
CA LEU A 4 7.41 -9.40 -1.77
C LEU A 4 8.66 -8.50 -1.64
N HIS A 5 9.15 -8.01 -2.78
CA HIS A 5 10.23 -7.03 -2.86
C HIS A 5 9.73 -5.74 -3.49
N ALA A 6 9.89 -4.61 -2.81
CA ALA A 6 9.55 -3.28 -3.33
C ALA A 6 10.79 -2.51 -3.81
N SER A 7 10.72 -2.03 -5.04
CA SER A 7 11.73 -1.18 -5.69
C SER A 7 11.13 0.21 -5.95
N TYR A 8 11.86 1.27 -5.59
CA TYR A 8 11.38 2.66 -5.75
C TYR A 8 11.48 3.10 -7.21
N ALA A 9 10.39 3.68 -7.73
CA ALA A 9 10.28 4.13 -9.12
C ALA A 9 10.20 5.67 -9.28
N GLY A 10 10.30 6.43 -8.18
CA GLY A 10 10.13 7.89 -8.18
C GLY A 10 8.73 8.32 -7.73
N GLU A 11 8.59 9.57 -7.27
CA GLU A 11 7.29 10.20 -6.95
C GLU A 11 6.39 9.36 -6.01
N GLY A 12 6.98 8.72 -4.99
CA GLY A 12 6.21 7.85 -4.09
C GLY A 12 5.65 6.57 -4.73
N LYS A 13 6.07 6.23 -5.96
CA LYS A 13 5.66 5.02 -6.69
C LYS A 13 6.67 3.89 -6.50
N TYR A 14 6.17 2.66 -6.47
CA TYR A 14 6.96 1.45 -6.26
C TYR A 14 6.53 0.34 -7.20
N GLN A 15 7.49 -0.42 -7.71
CA GLN A 15 7.25 -1.74 -8.28
C GLN A 15 7.42 -2.79 -7.19
N VAL A 16 6.40 -3.63 -6.99
CA VAL A 16 6.41 -4.72 -6.02
C VAL A 16 6.37 -6.05 -6.75
N ASN A 17 7.41 -6.87 -6.54
CA ASN A 17 7.59 -8.16 -7.20
C ASN A 17 7.37 -9.30 -6.21
N HIS A 18 6.68 -10.36 -6.64
CA HIS A 18 6.66 -11.62 -5.88
C HIS A 18 7.82 -12.50 -6.29
N LEU A 19 8.28 -13.32 -5.36
CA LEU A 19 9.37 -14.28 -5.60
C LEU A 19 9.07 -15.27 -6.75
N HIS A 20 7.80 -15.65 -6.93
CA HIS A 20 7.35 -16.63 -7.94
C HIS A 20 6.71 -15.96 -9.17
N GLY A 21 6.96 -14.67 -9.40
CA GLY A 21 6.42 -13.92 -10.53
C GLY A 21 5.18 -13.09 -10.21
N GLY A 22 4.90 -12.11 -11.08
CA GLY A 22 3.88 -11.08 -10.87
C GLY A 22 4.49 -9.78 -10.34
N MET A 23 4.17 -8.69 -11.03
CA MET A 23 4.68 -7.35 -10.75
C MET A 23 3.49 -6.40 -10.56
N TYR A 24 3.54 -5.61 -9.49
CA TYR A 24 2.45 -4.73 -9.12
C TYR A 24 2.98 -3.30 -8.96
N ALA A 25 2.35 -2.35 -9.65
CA ALA A 25 2.64 -0.93 -9.47
C ALA A 25 1.83 -0.43 -8.28
N VAL A 26 2.50 0.26 -7.35
CA VAL A 26 1.89 0.91 -6.19
C VAL A 26 2.16 2.39 -6.28
N ASP A 27 1.11 3.20 -6.12
CA ASP A 27 1.20 4.65 -5.98
C ASP A 27 0.76 5.03 -4.56
N LEU A 28 1.72 5.46 -3.74
CA LEU A 28 1.45 5.83 -2.35
C LEU A 28 0.75 7.19 -2.20
N GLU A 29 0.83 8.08 -3.19
CA GLU A 29 0.14 9.37 -3.14
C GLU A 29 -1.29 9.24 -3.68
N GLY A 30 -1.46 8.46 -4.74
CA GLY A 30 -2.76 8.12 -5.29
C GLY A 30 -3.55 7.10 -4.46
N HIS A 31 -2.94 6.47 -3.45
CA HIS A 31 -3.52 5.37 -2.68
C HIS A 31 -4.03 4.22 -3.58
N THR A 32 -3.26 3.87 -4.61
CA THR A 32 -3.66 2.84 -5.59
C THR A 32 -2.64 1.70 -5.69
N CYS A 33 -3.12 0.54 -6.12
CA CYS A 33 -2.27 -0.57 -6.49
C CYS A 33 -2.84 -1.28 -7.72
N SER A 34 -1.99 -1.71 -8.66
CA SER A 34 -2.46 -2.43 -9.86
C SER A 34 -3.16 -3.76 -9.55
N CYS A 35 -3.05 -4.29 -8.33
CA CYS A 35 -3.87 -5.42 -7.87
C CYS A 35 -5.34 -5.05 -7.58
N ARG A 36 -5.67 -3.76 -7.61
CA ARG A 36 -6.99 -3.13 -7.39
C ARG A 36 -7.61 -3.30 -6.01
N LYS A 37 -7.01 -4.11 -5.13
CA LYS A 37 -7.54 -4.31 -3.78
C LYS A 37 -7.61 -3.00 -2.99
N TRP A 38 -6.53 -2.20 -3.02
CA TRP A 38 -6.49 -0.93 -2.29
C TRP A 38 -7.49 0.08 -2.87
N ASP A 39 -7.59 0.14 -4.20
CA ASP A 39 -8.54 0.98 -4.94
C ASP A 39 -10.00 0.68 -4.55
N LEU A 40 -10.33 -0.60 -4.36
CA LEU A 40 -11.68 -1.07 -4.07
C LEU A 40 -12.09 -0.90 -2.61
N CYS A 41 -11.19 -1.21 -1.67
CA CYS A 41 -11.54 -1.22 -0.25
C CYS A 41 -10.96 -0.06 0.55
N GLY A 42 -10.07 0.77 -0.01
CA GLY A 42 -9.42 1.86 0.72
C GLY A 42 -8.46 1.39 1.83
N ILE A 43 -8.20 0.09 1.95
CA ILE A 43 -7.25 -0.50 2.91
C ILE A 43 -5.99 -0.95 2.12
N PRO A 44 -4.78 -0.56 2.55
CA PRO A 44 -3.54 -0.98 1.89
C PRO A 44 -3.47 -2.50 1.73
N CYS A 45 -3.29 -2.96 0.48
CA CYS A 45 -3.07 -4.37 0.18
C CYS A 45 -1.64 -4.82 0.58
N PRO A 46 -1.31 -6.12 0.55
CA PRO A 46 0.04 -6.59 0.87
C PRO A 46 1.16 -5.93 0.04
N HIS A 47 0.89 -5.57 -1.22
CA HIS A 47 1.84 -4.84 -2.06
C HIS A 47 2.05 -3.41 -1.55
N ALA A 48 0.95 -2.72 -1.26
CA ALA A 48 0.99 -1.37 -0.69
C ALA A 48 1.71 -1.36 0.67
N ILE A 49 1.42 -2.32 1.55
CA ILE A 49 2.10 -2.46 2.86
C ILE A 49 3.61 -2.65 2.68
N THR A 50 4.03 -3.44 1.67
CA THR A 50 5.46 -3.64 1.37
C THR A 50 6.12 -2.33 0.91
N ALA A 51 5.46 -1.57 0.03
CA ALA A 51 5.95 -0.26 -0.42
C ALA A 51 6.00 0.78 0.72
N ILE A 52 4.95 0.82 1.56
CA ILE A 52 4.87 1.68 2.75
C ILE A 52 6.01 1.36 3.71
N GLY A 53 6.25 0.07 4.00
CA GLY A 53 7.35 -0.36 4.84
C GLY A 53 8.71 -0.01 4.26
N LYS A 54 8.88 -0.07 2.93
CA LYS A 54 10.10 0.37 2.24
C LYS A 54 10.34 1.87 2.36
N LYS A 55 9.28 2.67 2.51
CA LYS A 55 9.32 4.11 2.81
C LYS A 55 9.44 4.41 4.31
N GLU A 56 9.46 3.39 5.18
CA GLU A 56 9.48 3.52 6.65
C GLU A 56 8.29 4.30 7.22
N HIS A 57 7.14 4.27 6.53
CA HIS A 57 5.91 4.90 7.03
C HIS A 57 5.02 3.90 7.77
N ASN A 58 4.13 4.41 8.62
CA ASN A 58 3.09 3.62 9.26
C ASN A 58 1.93 3.34 8.27
N PRO A 59 1.55 2.08 7.99
CA PRO A 59 0.46 1.76 7.07
C PRO A 59 -0.92 2.29 7.49
N LEU A 60 -1.14 2.56 8.78
CA LEU A 60 -2.42 3.07 9.28
C LEU A 60 -2.74 4.49 8.78
N VAL A 61 -1.72 5.28 8.39
CA VAL A 61 -1.97 6.64 7.86
C VAL A 61 -2.60 6.60 6.47
N TYR A 62 -2.36 5.52 5.72
CA TYR A 62 -2.83 5.27 4.36
C TYR A 62 -4.20 4.58 4.27
N VAL A 63 -4.79 4.21 5.42
CA VAL A 63 -6.13 3.65 5.47
C VAL A 63 -7.16 4.76 5.21
N HIS A 64 -8.14 4.48 4.35
CA HIS A 64 -9.23 5.39 4.03
C HIS A 64 -10.01 5.81 5.29
N SER A 65 -10.49 7.06 5.32
CA SER A 65 -11.09 7.67 6.50
C SER A 65 -12.34 6.93 7.01
N CYS A 66 -13.08 6.24 6.14
CA CYS A 66 -14.28 5.47 6.54
C CYS A 66 -13.99 4.31 7.51
N TYR A 67 -12.74 3.83 7.58
CA TYR A 67 -12.32 2.79 8.54
C TYR A 67 -11.65 3.34 9.78
N LYS A 68 -11.37 4.65 9.80
CA LYS A 68 -10.95 5.31 11.04
C LYS A 68 -12.21 5.43 11.87
N ARG A 69 -12.12 5.06 13.16
CA ARG A 69 -13.20 5.38 14.10
C ARG A 69 -13.50 6.86 13.87
N PRO A 70 -14.75 7.27 13.65
CA PRO A 70 -15.14 8.60 14.09
C PRO A 70 -14.55 8.72 15.49
N SER A 71 -14.04 9.88 15.84
CA SER A 71 -14.01 10.28 17.23
C SER A 71 -15.46 10.13 17.71
N TYR A 72 -15.87 8.92 18.10
CA TYR A 72 -17.10 8.65 18.82
C TYR A 72 -16.80 9.32 20.15
N GLY A 73 -16.98 10.64 20.17
CA GLY A 73 -17.22 11.38 21.38
C GLY A 73 -18.51 10.83 21.95
N LEU A 74 -18.36 9.76 22.72
CA LEU A 74 -19.02 9.69 24.01
C LEU A 74 -18.24 10.60 24.96
#